data_AF-A0A9D7ADZ6-F1
#
_entry.id   AF-A0A9D7ADZ6-F1
#
_cell.length_a   1.000
_cell.length_b   1.000
_cell.length_c   1.000
_cell.angle_alpha   90.00
_cell.angle_beta   90.00
_cell.angle_gamma   90.00
#
_symmetry.space_group_name_H-M   'P 1'
#
loop_
_entity.id
_entity.type
_entity.pdbx_description
1 polymer ?
#
loop_
_entity_poly.entity_id
_entity_poly.type
_entity_poly.pdbx_seq_one_letter_code
_entity_poly.pdbx_strand_id
1 'polypeptide(L)'
;FKIIVPLAAPGLAITFILTWVFAWNEYLLAASLSSSSARTITTRLAEYVTTTGTNYGEIAAVAIIATLPAIIFLTFIQKYIVTGLTFGAVKE
;
A
#
# COMPACT_ATOMS: atom_id res chain seq x y z
N PHE A 1 -16.29 23.93 1.53
CA PHE A 1 -16.05 22.53 1.09
C PHE A 1 -16.51 22.22 -0.34
N LYS A 2 -17.73 22.58 -0.78
CA LYS A 2 -18.24 22.26 -2.13
C LYS A 2 -17.42 22.78 -3.33
N ILE A 3 -16.64 23.84 -3.17
CA ILE A 3 -15.82 24.44 -4.24
C ILE A 3 -14.35 23.97 -4.16
N ILE A 4 -13.79 23.98 -2.96
CA ILE A 4 -12.35 23.71 -2.74
C ILE A 4 -12.03 22.21 -2.86
N VAL A 5 -12.89 21.32 -2.34
CA VAL A 5 -12.61 19.87 -2.32
C VAL A 5 -12.55 19.27 -3.74
N PRO A 6 -13.47 19.58 -4.67
CA PRO A 6 -13.36 19.08 -6.05
C PRO A 6 -12.12 19.61 -6.78
N LEU A 7 -11.72 20.85 -6.50
CA LEU A 7 -10.54 21.46 -7.12
C LEU A 7 -9.24 20.82 -6.61
N ALA A 8 -9.20 20.43 -5.33
CA ALA A 8 -8.07 19.74 -4.70
C ALA A 8 -8.10 18.20 -4.89
N ALA A 9 -9.20 17.64 -5.39
CA ALA A 9 -9.41 16.19 -5.54
C ALA A 9 -8.24 15.44 -6.22
N PRO A 10 -7.65 15.90 -7.34
CA PRO A 10 -6.52 15.20 -7.95
C PRO A 10 -5.27 15.18 -7.05
N GLY A 11 -4.99 16.28 -6.35
CA GLY A 11 -3.89 16.34 -5.38
C GLY A 11 -4.13 15.42 -4.19
N LEU A 12 -5.35 15.45 -3.63
CA LEU A 12 -5.75 14.57 -2.53
C LEU A 12 -5.68 13.09 -2.92
N ALA A 13 -6.04 12.74 -4.16
CA ALA A 13 -5.92 11.38 -4.67
C ALA A 13 -4.46 10.92 -4.66
N ILE A 14 -3.53 11.72 -5.20
CA ILE A 14 -2.09 11.38 -5.20
C ILE A 14 -1.55 11.23 -3.78
N THR A 15 -1.85 12.17 -2.89
CA THR A 15 -1.44 12.10 -1.49
C THR A 15 -1.97 10.84 -0.82
N PHE A 16 -3.26 10.54 -0.99
CA PHE A 16 -3.87 9.32 -0.44
C PHE A 16 -3.15 8.05 -0.93
N ILE A 17 -2.86 7.96 -2.23
CA ILE A 17 -2.18 6.82 -2.83
C ILE A 17 -0.78 6.64 -2.23
N LEU A 18 0.03 7.71 -2.21
CA LEU A 18 1.39 7.65 -1.68
C LEU A 18 1.39 7.29 -0.19
N THR A 19 0.52 7.93 0.59
CA THR A 19 0.38 7.62 2.02
C THR A 19 -0.05 6.17 2.25
N TRP A 20 -0.98 5.66 1.44
CA TRP A 20 -1.41 4.27 1.52
C TRP A 20 -0.28 3.29 1.19
N VAL A 21 0.49 3.55 0.13
CA VAL A 21 1.65 2.73 -0.25
C VAL A 21 2.69 2.70 0.88
N PHE A 22 3.01 3.85 1.48
CA PHE A 22 3.95 3.89 2.60
C PHE A 22 3.41 3.16 3.83
N ALA A 23 2.16 3.40 4.19
CA ALA A 23 1.54 2.76 5.37
C ALA A 23 1.41 1.24 5.21
N TRP A 24 1.09 0.75 4.00
CA TRP A 24 0.93 -0.68 3.73
C TRP A 24 2.28 -1.42 3.78
N ASN A 25 3.37 -0.79 3.33
CA ASN A 25 4.71 -1.38 3.33
C ASN A 25 5.47 -1.17 4.64
N GLU A 26 4.93 -0.38 5.57
CA GLU A 26 5.64 -0.04 6.80
C GLU A 26 5.80 -1.29 7.70
N TYR A 27 7.05 -1.59 8.04
CA TYR A 27 7.42 -2.73 8.88
C TYR A 27 8.04 -2.30 10.21
N LEU A 28 8.93 -1.32 10.21
CA LEU A 28 9.73 -0.96 11.39
C LEU A 28 8.86 -0.37 12.50
N LEU A 29 7.98 0.57 12.14
CA LEU A 29 7.05 1.16 13.11
C LEU A 29 6.04 0.12 13.60
N ALA A 30 5.52 -0.72 12.69
CA ALA A 30 4.59 -1.77 13.05
C ALA A 30 5.25 -2.79 13.99
N ALA A 31 6.48 -3.24 13.71
CA ALA A 31 7.20 -4.20 14.55
C ALA A 31 7.53 -3.63 15.94
N SER A 32 7.75 -2.32 16.03
CA SER A 32 8.16 -1.66 17.27
C SER A 32 6.97 -1.27 18.17
N LEU A 33 5.83 -0.90 17.57
CA LEU A 33 4.69 -0.32 18.28
C LEU A 33 3.48 -1.25 18.37
N SER A 34 3.39 -2.30 17.53
CA SER A 34 2.23 -3.21 17.56
C SER A 34 2.29 -4.19 18.73
N SER A 35 1.14 -4.40 19.36
CA SER A 35 0.93 -5.52 20.29
C SER A 35 0.48 -6.77 19.53
N SER A 36 0.50 -7.94 20.16
CA SER A 36 0.03 -9.20 19.54
C SER A 36 -1.39 -9.11 18.97
N SER A 37 -2.25 -8.26 19.54
CA SER A 37 -3.64 -8.06 19.09
C SER A 37 -3.78 -7.12 17.88
N ALA A 38 -2.73 -6.35 17.53
CA ALA A 38 -2.77 -5.30 16.52
C ALA A 38 -1.66 -5.47 15.46
N ARG A 39 -1.26 -6.72 15.18
CA ARG A 39 -0.18 -7.02 14.23
C ARG A 39 -0.61 -6.79 12.79
N THR A 40 0.26 -6.11 12.04
CA THR A 40 0.10 -5.91 10.61
C THR A 40 0.60 -7.14 9.85
N ILE A 41 0.15 -7.31 8.61
CA ILE A 41 0.62 -8.39 7.70
C ILE A 41 2.16 -8.40 7.57
N THR A 42 2.79 -7.23 7.51
CA THR A 42 4.25 -7.08 7.39
C THR A 42 4.98 -7.65 8.62
N THR A 43 4.46 -7.43 9.82
CA THR A 43 5.04 -7.98 11.06
C THR A 43 4.82 -9.49 11.20
N ARG A 44 3.66 -10.01 10.79
CA ARG A 44 3.39 -11.46 10.82
C ARG A 44 4.31 -12.27 9.92
N LEU A 45 4.73 -11.71 8.78
CA LEU A 45 5.69 -12.37 7.88
C LEU A 45 7.03 -12.66 8.58
N ALA A 46 7.49 -11.75 9.44
CA ALA A 46 8.74 -11.92 10.17
C ALA A 46 8.70 -13.03 11.23
N GLU A 47 7.51 -13.40 11.73
CA GLU A 47 7.36 -14.47 12.74
C GLU A 47 7.58 -15.87 12.16
N TYR A 48 7.39 -16.05 10.85
CA TYR A 48 7.63 -17.34 10.19
C TYR A 48 9.12 -17.64 9.98
N VAL A 49 9.99 -16.66 10.26
CA VAL A 49 11.44 -16.84 10.35
C VAL A 49 11.77 -17.15 11.81
N THR A 50 11.85 -18.43 12.15
CA THR A 50 12.12 -18.87 13.53
C THR A 50 13.54 -19.42 13.67
N THR A 51 14.04 -19.46 14.91
CA THR A 51 15.34 -20.07 15.26
C THR A 51 15.38 -21.58 15.01
N THR A 52 14.23 -22.23 14.89
CA THR A 52 14.09 -23.68 14.71
C THR A 52 13.96 -24.07 13.23
N GLY A 53 13.82 -23.09 12.34
CA GLY A 53 13.66 -23.27 10.90
C GLY A 53 12.75 -22.22 10.29
N THR A 54 12.91 -22.00 8.98
CA THR A 54 12.11 -21.04 8.21
C THR A 54 11.01 -21.77 7.45
N ASN A 55 9.75 -21.41 7.66
CA ASN A 55 8.63 -21.97 6.89
C ASN A 55 8.41 -21.19 5.58
N TYR A 56 9.17 -21.53 4.55
CA TYR A 56 9.08 -20.86 3.25
C TYR A 56 7.71 -20.96 2.57
N GLY A 57 6.96 -22.04 2.82
CA GLY A 57 5.62 -22.23 2.25
C GLY A 57 4.62 -21.24 2.82
N GLU A 58 4.61 -21.07 4.15
CA GLU A 58 3.74 -20.10 4.82
C GLU A 58 4.15 -18.66 4.49
N ILE A 59 5.46 -18.36 4.44
CA ILE A 59 5.96 -17.04 4.02
C ILE A 59 5.48 -16.70 2.60
N ALA A 60 5.58 -17.63 1.65
CA ALA A 60 5.13 -17.42 0.28
C ALA A 60 3.62 -17.18 0.20
N ALA A 61 2.82 -17.97 0.92
CA ALA A 61 1.37 -17.81 0.96
C ALA A 61 0.95 -16.45 1.51
N VAL A 62 1.54 -16.04 2.64
CA VAL A 62 1.26 -14.73 3.24
C VAL A 62 1.76 -13.58 2.36
N ALA A 63 2.91 -13.72 1.69
CA ALA A 63 3.43 -12.72 0.76
C ALA A 63 2.50 -12.50 -0.45
N ILE A 64 1.93 -13.56 -1.00
CA ILE A 64 0.92 -13.46 -2.07
C ILE A 64 -0.29 -12.68 -1.56
N ILE A 65 -0.82 -13.05 -0.39
CA ILE A 65 -1.97 -12.36 0.22
C ILE A 65 -1.65 -10.89 0.52
N ALA A 66 -0.46 -10.58 1.01
CA ALA A 66 0.02 -9.23 1.29
C ALA A 66 0.09 -8.35 0.04
N THR A 67 0.34 -8.96 -1.12
CA THR A 67 0.49 -8.26 -2.40
C THR A 67 -0.86 -8.00 -3.07
N LEU A 68 -1.90 -8.78 -2.79
CA LEU A 68 -3.22 -8.65 -3.41
C LEU A 68 -3.83 -7.24 -3.29
N PRO A 69 -3.85 -6.60 -2.10
CA PRO A 69 -4.42 -5.25 -1.97
C PRO A 69 -3.68 -4.22 -2.81
N ALA A 70 -2.35 -4.34 -2.92
CA ALA A 70 -1.53 -3.45 -3.73
C ALA A 70 -1.85 -3.59 -5.22
N ILE A 71 -2.03 -4.82 -5.70
CA ILE A 71 -2.43 -5.08 -7.09
C ILE A 71 -3.81 -4.47 -7.36
N ILE A 72 -4.78 -4.70 -6.49
CA ILE A 72 -6.14 -4.16 -6.62
C ILE A 72 -6.09 -2.63 -6.69
N PHE A 73 -5.37 -1.99 -5.77
CA PHE A 73 -5.18 -0.55 -5.74
C PHE A 73 -4.56 -0.01 -7.03
N LEU A 74 -3.48 -0.65 -7.49
CA LEU A 74 -2.82 -0.32 -8.74
C LEU A 74 -3.79 -0.38 -9.92
N THR A 75 -4.58 -1.45 -10.05
CA THR A 75 -5.54 -1.60 -11.15
C THR A 75 -6.57 -0.46 -11.17
N PHE A 76 -7.09 -0.04 -10.01
CA PHE A 76 -8.01 1.10 -9.94
C PHE A 76 -7.34 2.43 -10.31
N ILE A 77 -6.11 2.63 -9.87
CA ILE A 77 -5.35 3.88 -10.03
C ILE A 77 -4.79 4.05 -11.45
N GLN A 78 -4.43 2.96 -12.12
CA GLN A 78 -3.86 2.98 -13.47
C GLN A 78 -4.66 3.86 -14.43
N LYS A 79 -5.99 3.76 -14.41
CA LYS A 79 -6.87 4.61 -15.24
C LYS A 79 -6.70 6.10 -14.94
N TYR A 80 -6.59 6.48 -13.67
CA TYR A 80 -6.44 7.89 -13.26
C TYR A 80 -5.03 8.42 -13.54
N ILE A 81 -3.98 7.61 -13.37
CA ILE A 81 -2.60 7.97 -13.72
C ILE A 81 -2.47 8.16 -15.24
N VAL A 82 -3.01 7.26 -16.05
CA VAL A 82 -2.94 7.35 -17.53
C VAL A 82 -3.68 8.60 -18.03
N THR A 83 -4.84 8.92 -17.45
CA THR A 83 -5.56 10.17 -17.76
C THR A 83 -4.77 11.42 -17.31
N GLY A 84 -4.18 11.41 -16.12
CA GLY A 84 -3.38 12.54 -15.62
C GLY A 84 -2.11 12.82 -16.45
N LEU A 85 -1.41 11.77 -16.88
CA LEU A 85 -0.23 11.88 -17.75
C LEU A 85 -0.58 12.36 -19.16
N THR A 86 -1.70 11.90 -19.72
CA THR A 86 -2.14 12.32 -21.07
C THR A 86 -2.64 13.75 -21.09
N PHE A 87 -3.48 14.18 -20.14
CA PHE A 87 -3.95 15.58 -20.07
C PHE A 87 -2.84 16.58 -19.71
N GLY A 88 -1.80 16.17 -18.95
CA GLY A 88 -0.62 16.99 -18.69
C GLY A 88 0.32 17.13 -19.90
N ALA A 89 0.29 16.17 -20.83
CA ALA A 89 1.12 16.16 -22.03
C ALA A 89 0.54 17.00 -23.20
N VAL A 90 -0.75 17.35 -23.18
CA VAL A 90 -1.38 18.21 -24.22
C VAL A 90 -1.22 19.70 -23.93
N LYS A 91 -0.18 20.08 -23.18
CA LYS A 91 0.18 21.48 -22.97
C LYS A 91 1.47 21.79 -23.73
N GLU A 92 1.43 21.57 -25.04
CA GLU A 92 1.92 22.42 -26.15
C GLU A 92 1.22 22.00 -27.44
#